data_AF-A0AAD5K4G9-F1
#
_entry.id   AF-A0AAD5K4G9-F1
#
_cell.length_a   1.000
_cell.length_b   1.000
_cell.length_c   1.000
_cell.angle_alpha   90.00
_cell.angle_beta   90.00
_cell.angle_gamma   90.00
#
_symmetry.space_group_name_H-M   'P 1'
#
loop_
_entity.id
_entity.type
_entity.pdbx_description
1 polymer ?
#
loop_
_entity_poly.entity_id
_entity_poly.type
_entity_poly.pdbx_seq_one_letter_code
_entity_poly.pdbx_strand_id
1 'polypeptide(L)'
;MFLRFRQFDAYAKTLDDFRVKTTSGAFVTVISALIILYLVLSELIAYRTPLWQPELVVDKGRKEKMNIQFNVTFPKMPCHMLSIDIMDDSGEHTTGYTHDVYKVRLDPMGIKIESEKAKKLGDDTKGAELALKKQDENECGSCYGAKPITENKCCNTCDELRQAYAGMGWGMGDLDNFEQCVRENWREKIDTQSNEGCNVHGQLQVNKVRGNFHFAPGQSFQNANMHLHNLQSYLRGSDDGHRYDMSHEIHYLKFGPDPSTPGAKVTNPAATAAVTNALAGTRKMTDKSSTIYQYFLKIVSTELLPLSGNPIYTNQYSVTQNERTLVEHAGGLPGKLKHLGWHEREGRKRKGEEKMKINLFCLYIGVFFMMDISPMLIIYREERRSFTSFLTGVCAIVGGIFTVAGLFDRVVYRAERALKKKRDLGKTL
;
A
#
# COMPACT_ATOMS: atom_id res chain seq x y z
N MET A 1 57.20 -18.34 -26.54
CA MET A 1 56.05 -19.27 -26.65
C MET A 1 54.96 -18.83 -27.66
N PHE A 2 55.11 -17.72 -28.39
CA PHE A 2 54.08 -17.20 -29.32
C PHE A 2 54.38 -17.39 -30.84
N LEU A 3 55.41 -18.15 -31.23
CA LEU A 3 55.84 -18.26 -32.64
C LEU A 3 55.19 -19.40 -33.44
N ARG A 4 54.24 -20.15 -32.88
CA ARG A 4 53.70 -21.39 -33.51
C ARG A 4 52.22 -21.36 -33.89
N PHE A 5 51.63 -20.18 -34.09
CA PHE A 5 50.26 -20.03 -34.62
C PHE A 5 50.21 -19.70 -36.12
N ARG A 6 51.36 -19.50 -36.76
CA ARG A 6 51.45 -19.21 -38.21
C ARG A 6 51.01 -20.37 -39.11
N GLN A 7 50.81 -21.56 -38.52
CA GLN A 7 50.35 -22.79 -39.19
C GLN A 7 48.83 -23.01 -39.09
N PHE A 8 48.10 -22.17 -38.33
CA PHE A 8 46.64 -22.18 -38.22
C PHE A 8 46.00 -20.99 -38.95
N ASP A 9 46.65 -20.50 -40.00
CA ASP A 9 46.11 -19.46 -40.90
C ASP A 9 45.29 -20.17 -41.99
N ALA A 10 43.99 -20.37 -41.75
CA ALA A 10 43.10 -21.10 -42.66
C ALA A 10 42.81 -20.35 -43.98
N TYR A 11 43.29 -19.11 -44.12
CA TYR A 11 43.09 -18.29 -45.30
C TYR A 11 44.42 -18.05 -46.02
N ALA A 12 44.50 -18.44 -47.29
CA ALA A 12 45.65 -18.15 -48.14
C ALA A 12 45.84 -16.63 -48.27
N LYS A 13 46.98 -16.12 -47.80
CA LYS A 13 47.34 -14.70 -47.98
C LYS A 13 47.57 -14.43 -49.45
N THR A 14 46.83 -13.48 -50.02
CA THR A 14 47.06 -13.03 -51.40
C THR A 14 48.44 -12.39 -51.50
N LEU A 15 49.16 -12.65 -52.59
CA LEU A 15 50.45 -12.03 -52.88
C LEU A 15 50.29 -10.50 -52.87
N ASP A 16 51.22 -9.80 -52.22
CA ASP A 16 51.15 -8.34 -51.99
C ASP A 16 51.03 -7.54 -53.31
N ASP A 17 51.49 -8.11 -54.43
CA ASP A 17 51.44 -7.51 -55.78
C ASP A 17 50.03 -7.34 -56.34
N PHE A 18 49.03 -8.07 -55.83
CA PHE A 18 47.63 -7.93 -56.24
C PHE A 18 46.79 -7.08 -55.25
N ARG A 19 47.44 -6.50 -54.23
CA ARG A 19 46.76 -5.77 -53.15
C ARG A 19 46.86 -4.26 -53.37
N VAL A 20 45.87 -3.69 -54.05
CA VAL A 20 45.77 -2.24 -54.24
C VAL A 20 45.42 -1.57 -52.91
N LYS A 21 46.37 -0.85 -52.31
CA LYS A 21 46.17 -0.09 -51.06
C LYS A 21 45.51 1.25 -51.38
N THR A 22 44.29 1.48 -50.89
CA THR A 22 43.57 2.76 -51.02
C THR A 22 43.60 3.52 -49.69
N THR A 23 43.74 4.85 -49.74
CA THR A 23 43.68 5.71 -48.55
C THR A 23 42.28 5.75 -47.94
N SER A 24 41.24 5.68 -48.78
CA SER A 24 39.84 5.53 -48.37
C SER A 24 39.59 4.21 -47.62
N GLY A 25 40.18 3.10 -48.06
CA GLY A 25 40.10 1.81 -47.35
C GLY A 25 40.79 1.83 -45.98
N ALA A 26 41.89 2.57 -45.84
CA ALA A 26 42.55 2.76 -44.54
C ALA A 26 41.65 3.55 -43.55
N PHE A 27 40.96 4.58 -44.02
CA PHE A 27 40.02 5.35 -43.18
C PHE A 27 38.82 4.50 -42.75
N VAL A 28 38.23 3.73 -43.68
CA VAL A 28 37.11 2.84 -43.40
C VAL A 28 37.50 1.79 -42.35
N THR A 29 38.69 1.18 -42.46
CA THR A 29 39.16 0.19 -41.49
C THR A 29 39.38 0.76 -40.09
N VAL A 30 39.91 1.98 -39.96
CA VAL A 30 40.06 2.66 -38.65
C VAL A 30 38.70 2.95 -38.02
N ILE A 31 37.75 3.50 -38.79
CA ILE A 31 36.39 3.75 -38.29
C ILE A 31 35.69 2.45 -37.89
N SER A 32 35.76 1.42 -38.73
CA SER A 32 35.18 0.11 -38.42
C SER A 32 35.77 -0.49 -37.16
N ALA A 33 37.09 -0.37 -36.92
CA ALA A 33 37.72 -0.84 -35.70
C ALA A 33 37.23 -0.10 -34.45
N LEU A 34 37.04 1.23 -34.52
CA LEU A 34 36.49 2.03 -33.42
C LEU A 34 35.04 1.64 -33.11
N ILE A 35 34.21 1.41 -34.13
CA ILE A 35 32.82 0.98 -33.96
C ILE A 35 32.75 -0.44 -33.37
N ILE A 36 33.58 -1.38 -33.87
CA ILE A 36 33.68 -2.73 -33.30
C ILE A 36 34.04 -2.65 -31.82
N LEU A 37 35.07 -1.87 -31.46
CA LEU A 37 35.50 -1.71 -30.07
C LEU A 37 34.36 -1.17 -29.20
N TYR A 38 33.67 -0.12 -29.67
CA TYR A 38 32.54 0.47 -28.95
C TYR A 38 31.40 -0.54 -28.73
N LEU A 39 30.97 -1.25 -29.78
CA LEU A 39 29.86 -2.21 -29.67
C LEU A 39 30.24 -3.43 -28.83
N VAL A 40 31.48 -3.92 -28.92
CA VAL A 40 31.96 -5.03 -28.08
C VAL A 40 32.02 -4.61 -26.60
N LEU A 41 32.46 -3.38 -26.31
CA LEU A 41 32.41 -2.84 -24.94
C LEU A 41 30.96 -2.71 -24.44
N SER A 42 30.05 -2.25 -25.29
CA SER A 42 28.62 -2.19 -24.97
C SER A 42 28.04 -3.58 -24.69
N GLU A 43 28.37 -4.58 -25.51
CA GLU A 43 27.92 -5.97 -25.31
C GLU A 43 28.53 -6.59 -24.04
N LEU A 44 29.78 -6.24 -23.71
CA LEU A 44 30.43 -6.65 -22.47
C LEU A 44 29.77 -6.03 -21.23
N ILE A 45 29.39 -4.75 -21.30
CA ILE A 45 28.62 -4.10 -20.24
C ILE A 45 27.26 -4.79 -20.10
N ALA A 46 26.53 -4.99 -21.20
CA ALA A 46 25.24 -5.67 -21.21
C ALA A 46 25.30 -7.11 -20.67
N TYR A 47 26.37 -7.84 -20.97
CA TYR A 47 26.63 -9.18 -20.42
C TYR A 47 26.90 -9.16 -18.91
N ARG A 48 27.58 -8.12 -18.41
CA ARG A 48 27.89 -7.97 -16.97
C ARG A 48 26.75 -7.40 -16.15
N THR A 49 25.82 -6.67 -16.76
CA THR A 49 24.63 -6.15 -16.07
C THR A 49 23.56 -7.22 -15.95
N PRO A 50 23.18 -7.65 -14.73
CA PRO A 50 22.08 -8.58 -14.55
C PRO A 50 20.73 -7.93 -14.88
N LEU A 51 19.77 -8.73 -15.31
CA LEU A 51 18.43 -8.28 -15.70
C LEU A 51 17.37 -9.03 -14.88
N TRP A 52 16.34 -8.31 -14.45
CA TRP A 52 15.18 -8.87 -13.76
C TRP A 52 14.12 -9.29 -14.79
N GLN A 53 13.79 -10.58 -14.82
CA GLN A 53 12.75 -11.15 -15.68
C GLN A 53 11.50 -11.49 -14.86
N PRO A 54 10.31 -10.98 -15.21
CA PRO A 54 9.07 -11.32 -14.53
C PRO A 54 8.48 -12.62 -15.09
N GLU A 55 8.11 -13.53 -14.19
CA GLU A 55 7.35 -14.74 -14.47
C GLU A 55 6.02 -14.71 -13.71
N LEU A 56 4.95 -15.20 -14.34
CA LEU A 56 3.62 -15.28 -13.73
C LEU A 56 3.29 -16.73 -13.40
N VAL A 57 3.08 -17.00 -12.12
CA VAL A 57 2.75 -18.33 -11.59
C VAL A 57 1.46 -18.26 -10.78
N VAL A 58 0.80 -19.40 -10.60
CA VAL A 58 -0.38 -19.50 -9.72
C VAL A 58 0.06 -19.49 -8.27
N ASP A 59 -0.50 -18.59 -7.47
CA ASP A 59 -0.25 -18.52 -6.03
C ASP A 59 -0.96 -19.66 -5.30
N LYS A 60 -0.17 -20.53 -4.67
CA LYS A 60 -0.66 -21.66 -3.85
C LYS A 60 -0.80 -21.32 -2.36
N GLY A 61 -0.26 -20.18 -1.91
CA GLY A 61 -0.28 -19.72 -0.51
C GLY A 61 -1.63 -19.13 -0.08
N ARG A 62 -2.75 -19.75 -0.47
CA ARG A 62 -4.08 -19.36 0.00
C ARG A 62 -4.26 -19.82 1.46
N LYS A 63 -4.76 -18.93 2.32
CA LYS A 63 -5.00 -19.13 3.77
C LYS A 63 -3.79 -18.95 4.70
N GLU A 64 -2.68 -18.41 4.23
CA GLU A 64 -1.60 -17.95 5.11
C GLU A 64 -2.00 -16.65 5.82
N LYS A 65 -1.34 -16.31 6.93
CA LYS A 65 -1.49 -15.00 7.57
C LYS A 65 -0.60 -13.97 6.84
N MET A 66 -1.11 -12.76 6.65
CA MET A 66 -0.42 -11.64 6.03
C MET A 66 -0.39 -10.47 7.00
N ASN A 67 0.77 -9.82 7.09
CA ASN A 67 0.94 -8.62 7.90
C ASN A 67 0.64 -7.37 7.05
N ILE A 68 -0.22 -6.49 7.54
CA ILE A 68 -0.51 -5.19 6.93
C ILE A 68 0.16 -4.14 7.80
N GLN A 69 1.09 -3.38 7.23
CA GLN A 69 1.73 -2.27 7.92
C GLN A 69 1.13 -0.97 7.41
N PHE A 70 0.69 -0.11 8.32
CA PHE A 70 0.02 1.14 7.94
C PHE A 70 0.40 2.30 8.86
N ASN A 71 0.25 3.50 8.32
CA ASN A 71 0.30 4.75 9.08
C ASN A 71 -0.63 5.76 8.42
N VAL A 72 -1.69 6.13 9.15
CA VAL A 72 -2.75 7.01 8.67
C VAL A 72 -3.02 8.08 9.71
N THR A 73 -3.12 9.33 9.27
CA THR A 73 -3.41 10.48 10.12
C THR A 73 -4.80 11.01 9.84
N PHE A 74 -5.56 11.29 10.90
CA PHE A 74 -6.88 11.89 10.87
C PHE A 74 -6.83 13.24 11.61
N PRO A 75 -6.73 14.39 10.91
CA PRO A 75 -6.48 15.68 11.56
C PRO A 75 -7.65 16.22 12.38
N LYS A 76 -8.89 15.84 12.07
CA LYS A 76 -10.12 16.33 12.72
C LYS A 76 -10.90 15.21 13.42
N MET A 77 -10.18 14.22 13.94
CA MET A 77 -10.77 13.07 14.63
C MET A 77 -9.95 12.74 15.89
N PRO A 78 -10.55 12.85 17.08
CA PRO A 78 -9.89 12.46 18.33
C PRO A 78 -9.61 10.96 18.42
N CYS A 79 -8.47 10.58 19.01
CA CYS A 79 -8.05 9.18 19.10
C CYS A 79 -9.00 8.26 19.86
N HIS A 80 -9.71 8.78 20.87
CA HIS A 80 -10.66 8.00 21.67
C HIS A 80 -11.97 7.69 20.91
N MET A 81 -12.25 8.41 19.82
CA MET A 81 -13.44 8.22 18.99
C MET A 81 -13.19 7.33 17.78
N LEU A 82 -11.93 7.18 17.35
CA LEU A 82 -11.59 6.39 16.18
C LEU A 82 -11.47 4.91 16.53
N SER A 83 -12.15 4.00 15.84
CA SER A 83 -11.96 2.55 15.97
C SER A 83 -11.37 1.96 14.69
N ILE A 84 -10.72 0.80 14.82
CA ILE A 84 -10.21 0.01 13.69
C ILE A 84 -10.77 -1.40 13.80
N ASP A 85 -11.40 -1.84 12.72
CA ASP A 85 -12.01 -3.17 12.65
C ASP A 85 -11.57 -3.90 11.40
N ILE A 86 -11.54 -5.23 11.51
CA ILE A 86 -11.16 -6.15 10.44
C ILE A 86 -12.33 -7.13 10.24
N MET A 87 -12.67 -7.36 8.98
CA MET A 87 -13.74 -8.24 8.56
C MET A 87 -13.29 -9.02 7.34
N ASP A 88 -13.24 -10.34 7.44
CA ASP A 88 -12.88 -11.19 6.30
C ASP A 88 -14.04 -12.06 5.81
N ASP A 89 -13.92 -12.56 4.58
CA ASP A 89 -14.93 -13.44 3.95
C ASP A 89 -15.04 -14.81 4.65
N SER A 90 -14.12 -15.12 5.57
CA SER A 90 -14.21 -16.34 6.39
C SER A 90 -15.12 -16.17 7.60
N GLY A 91 -15.64 -14.96 7.82
CA GLY A 91 -16.47 -14.61 8.97
C GLY A 91 -15.66 -14.37 10.24
N GLU A 92 -14.33 -14.25 10.14
CA GLU A 92 -13.49 -13.79 11.24
C GLU A 92 -13.62 -12.26 11.32
N HIS A 93 -14.25 -11.80 12.39
CA HIS A 93 -14.41 -10.38 12.70
C HIS A 93 -13.66 -10.09 13.98
N THR A 94 -12.67 -9.21 13.90
CA THR A 94 -12.00 -8.71 15.10
C THR A 94 -12.32 -7.23 15.25
N THR A 95 -13.07 -6.90 16.30
CA THR A 95 -13.45 -5.54 16.65
C THR A 95 -12.40 -4.90 17.54
N GLY A 96 -12.04 -3.64 17.28
CA GLY A 96 -11.09 -2.90 18.11
C GLY A 96 -9.73 -3.60 18.22
N TYR A 97 -9.09 -3.91 17.10
CA TYR A 97 -7.85 -4.70 17.04
C TYR A 97 -6.69 -4.09 17.85
N THR A 98 -6.41 -4.63 19.02
CA THR A 98 -5.53 -4.01 20.03
C THR A 98 -4.02 -4.31 19.88
N HIS A 99 -3.69 -5.38 19.16
CA HIS A 99 -2.33 -5.90 19.07
C HIS A 99 -1.52 -5.07 18.05
N ASP A 100 -0.36 -4.57 18.43
CA ASP A 100 0.59 -3.84 17.55
C ASP A 100 0.03 -2.63 16.77
N VAL A 101 -1.09 -2.06 17.22
CA VAL A 101 -1.65 -0.80 16.72
C VAL A 101 -1.56 0.28 17.79
N TYR A 102 -1.06 1.44 17.37
CA TYR A 102 -0.75 2.57 18.23
C TYR A 102 -1.51 3.81 17.77
N LYS A 103 -2.06 4.55 18.73
CA LYS A 103 -2.71 5.84 18.52
C LYS A 103 -1.89 6.96 19.16
N VAL A 104 -1.59 7.99 18.38
CA VAL A 104 -0.84 9.16 18.84
C VAL A 104 -1.72 10.40 18.64
N ARG A 105 -1.97 11.11 19.74
CA ARG A 105 -2.72 12.36 19.74
C ARG A 105 -1.94 13.44 19.02
N LEU A 106 -2.64 14.21 18.22
CA LEU A 106 -2.11 15.34 17.48
C LEU A 106 -2.81 16.61 17.93
N ASP A 107 -2.05 17.69 18.09
CA ASP A 107 -2.63 19.00 18.29
C ASP A 107 -3.36 19.48 17.00
N PRO A 108 -4.11 20.60 17.05
CA PRO A 108 -4.78 21.15 15.88
C PRO A 108 -3.83 21.53 14.73
N MET A 109 -2.53 21.68 15.00
CA MET A 109 -1.49 21.97 14.01
C MET A 109 -0.88 20.70 13.39
N GLY A 110 -1.29 19.51 13.84
CA GLY A 110 -0.77 18.23 13.39
C GLY A 110 0.55 17.81 14.05
N ILE A 111 0.97 18.50 15.11
CA ILE A 111 2.16 18.17 15.90
C ILE A 111 1.77 17.11 16.94
N LYS A 112 2.64 16.12 17.11
CA LYS A 112 2.46 15.06 18.11
C LYS A 112 2.59 15.66 19.51
N ILE A 113 1.56 15.51 20.32
CA ILE A 113 1.58 15.89 21.74
C ILE A 113 2.42 14.80 22.45
N GLU A 114 3.51 15.18 23.12
CA GLU A 114 4.51 14.27 23.73
C GLU A 114 3.85 13.03 24.38
N SER A 115 4.23 11.83 23.91
CA SER A 115 3.63 10.59 24.39
C SER A 115 4.36 10.06 25.63
N GLU A 116 3.66 10.00 26.76
CA GLU A 116 3.70 8.78 27.54
C GLU A 116 3.34 7.63 26.59
N LYS A 117 4.36 6.87 26.15
CA LYS A 117 4.34 5.68 25.29
C LYS A 117 3.07 5.53 24.46
N ALA A 118 3.16 5.77 23.15
CA ALA A 118 2.15 5.42 22.14
C ALA A 118 1.20 4.34 22.68
N LYS A 119 -0.01 4.74 23.10
CA LYS A 119 -0.89 3.83 23.83
C LYS A 119 -1.27 2.73 22.86
N LYS A 120 -0.99 1.47 23.23
CA LYS A 120 -1.57 0.33 22.52
C LYS A 120 -3.08 0.50 22.54
N LEU A 121 -3.75 0.18 21.44
CA LEU A 121 -5.20 0.28 21.40
C LEU A 121 -5.79 -0.56 22.56
N GLY A 122 -6.65 0.06 23.38
CA GLY A 122 -7.21 -0.57 24.59
C GLY A 122 -6.36 -0.46 25.87
N ASP A 123 -5.21 0.21 25.84
CA ASP A 123 -4.37 0.41 27.03
C ASP A 123 -4.82 1.65 27.83
N ASP A 124 -5.85 1.47 28.66
CA ASP A 124 -6.33 2.45 29.64
C ASP A 124 -5.66 2.27 31.02
N THR A 125 -4.47 1.66 31.08
CA THR A 125 -3.76 1.36 32.34
C THR A 125 -3.62 2.56 33.27
N LYS A 126 -3.51 3.79 32.77
CA LYS A 126 -3.48 4.98 33.64
C LYS A 126 -4.85 5.34 34.24
N GLY A 127 -5.94 5.12 33.51
CA GLY A 127 -7.30 5.30 34.02
C GLY A 127 -7.67 4.19 35.00
N ALA A 128 -7.30 2.94 34.67
CA ALA A 128 -7.43 1.78 35.55
C ALA A 128 -6.56 1.90 36.81
N GLU A 129 -5.33 2.40 36.71
CA GLU A 129 -4.45 2.61 37.89
C GLU A 129 -4.96 3.76 38.77
N LEU A 130 -5.55 4.81 38.20
CA LEU A 130 -6.24 5.86 38.97
C LEU A 130 -7.53 5.34 39.62
N ALA A 131 -8.25 4.43 38.93
CA ALA A 131 -9.45 3.77 39.43
C ALA A 131 -9.13 2.80 40.59
N LEU A 132 -8.04 2.03 40.48
CA LEU A 132 -7.58 1.10 41.52
C LEU A 132 -7.00 1.80 42.76
N LYS A 133 -6.52 3.05 42.64
CA LYS A 133 -6.03 3.84 43.79
C LYS A 133 -7.13 4.48 44.64
N LYS A 134 -8.36 4.61 44.12
CA LYS A 134 -9.49 5.28 44.79
C LYS A 134 -10.64 4.34 45.18
N GLN A 135 -10.57 3.08 44.80
CA GLN A 135 -11.59 2.08 45.05
C GLN A 135 -11.00 1.10 46.07
N ASP A 136 -11.67 0.92 47.21
CA ASP A 136 -11.33 -0.16 48.15
C ASP A 136 -11.33 -1.49 47.38
N GLU A 137 -10.39 -2.38 47.71
CA GLU A 137 -10.05 -3.63 46.98
C GLU A 137 -11.24 -4.59 46.70
N ASN A 138 -12.47 -4.30 47.14
CA ASN A 138 -13.66 -5.16 47.02
C ASN A 138 -14.95 -4.47 46.51
N GLU A 139 -14.93 -3.19 46.11
CA GLU A 139 -16.15 -2.56 45.57
C GLU A 139 -16.29 -2.83 44.07
N CYS A 140 -17.41 -3.38 43.61
CA CYS A 140 -17.67 -3.69 42.20
C CYS A 140 -18.48 -2.55 41.57
N GLY A 141 -17.95 -1.88 40.55
CA GLY A 141 -18.65 -0.79 39.87
C GLY A 141 -19.90 -1.27 39.11
N SER A 142 -20.99 -0.50 39.18
CA SER A 142 -22.26 -0.83 38.52
C SER A 142 -22.18 -0.69 37.00
N CYS A 143 -22.66 -1.71 36.27
CA CYS A 143 -22.81 -1.64 34.81
C CYS A 143 -24.14 -1.01 34.35
N TYR A 144 -24.96 -0.47 35.27
CA TYR A 144 -26.23 0.21 34.97
C TYR A 144 -27.18 -0.60 34.04
N GLY A 145 -27.20 -1.92 34.20
CA GLY A 145 -28.03 -2.83 33.42
C GLY A 145 -27.39 -3.35 32.11
N ALA A 146 -26.19 -2.86 31.75
CA ALA A 146 -25.42 -3.42 30.65
C ALA A 146 -24.75 -4.75 31.06
N LYS A 147 -24.51 -5.62 30.08
CA LYS A 147 -23.84 -6.90 30.31
C LYS A 147 -22.32 -6.68 30.36
N PRO A 148 -21.65 -6.95 31.49
CA PRO A 148 -20.20 -6.78 31.62
C PRO A 148 -19.42 -7.71 30.67
N ILE A 149 -18.30 -7.21 30.16
CA ILE A 149 -17.40 -7.95 29.25
C ILE A 149 -16.38 -8.80 30.03
N THR A 150 -15.93 -8.31 31.20
CA THR A 150 -14.95 -9.00 32.04
C THR A 150 -15.57 -10.12 32.87
N GLU A 151 -14.79 -11.18 33.14
CA GLU A 151 -15.21 -12.33 33.96
C GLU A 151 -15.68 -11.93 35.38
N ASN A 152 -15.15 -10.82 35.92
CA ASN A 152 -15.50 -10.29 37.24
C ASN A 152 -16.91 -9.65 37.30
N LYS A 153 -17.66 -9.61 36.19
CA LYS A 153 -19.03 -9.05 36.11
C LYS A 153 -19.21 -7.60 36.61
N CYS A 154 -18.13 -6.83 36.70
CA CYS A 154 -18.14 -5.44 37.14
C CYS A 154 -17.79 -4.50 35.99
N CYS A 155 -18.18 -3.24 36.11
CA CYS A 155 -17.72 -2.15 35.24
C CYS A 155 -17.02 -1.12 36.13
N ASN A 156 -15.71 -1.25 36.29
CA ASN A 156 -14.93 -0.43 37.21
C ASN A 156 -14.41 0.83 36.53
N THR A 157 -14.08 0.74 35.25
CA THR A 157 -13.66 1.92 34.47
C THR A 157 -14.80 2.43 33.59
N CYS A 158 -14.74 3.72 33.26
CA CYS A 158 -15.69 4.28 32.31
C CYS A 158 -15.53 3.65 30.92
N ASP A 159 -14.31 3.26 30.51
CA ASP A 159 -14.12 2.59 29.23
C ASP A 159 -14.75 1.18 29.22
N GLU A 160 -14.61 0.40 30.30
CA GLU A 160 -15.33 -0.88 30.46
C GLU A 160 -16.85 -0.70 30.37
N LEU A 161 -17.38 0.34 31.02
CA LEU A 161 -18.80 0.68 30.95
C LEU A 161 -19.22 1.05 29.52
N ARG A 162 -18.38 1.80 28.79
CA ARG A 162 -18.60 2.16 27.37
C ARG A 162 -18.62 0.95 26.47
N GLN A 163 -17.65 0.07 26.63
CA GLN A 163 -17.63 -1.17 25.88
C GLN A 163 -18.86 -2.05 26.21
N ALA A 164 -19.28 -2.14 27.47
CA ALA A 164 -20.46 -2.89 27.88
C ALA A 164 -21.76 -2.33 27.28
N TYR A 165 -21.94 -1.01 27.28
CA TYR A 165 -23.07 -0.33 26.62
C TYR A 165 -23.04 -0.52 25.11
N ALA A 166 -21.87 -0.34 24.49
CA ALA A 166 -21.68 -0.56 23.07
C ALA A 166 -22.02 -2.01 22.68
N GLY A 167 -21.58 -3.01 23.44
CA GLY A 167 -21.90 -4.42 23.21
C GLY A 167 -23.40 -4.72 23.26
N MET A 168 -24.18 -3.93 24.00
CA MET A 168 -25.65 -4.00 24.04
C MET A 168 -26.33 -3.16 22.94
N GLY A 169 -25.56 -2.40 22.16
CA GLY A 169 -26.06 -1.44 21.18
C GLY A 169 -26.70 -0.20 21.81
N TRP A 170 -26.36 0.12 23.06
CA TRP A 170 -26.89 1.26 23.79
C TRP A 170 -25.95 2.47 23.65
N GLY A 171 -26.53 3.65 23.49
CA GLY A 171 -25.79 4.90 23.63
C GLY A 171 -25.65 5.27 25.10
N MET A 172 -24.46 5.69 25.51
CA MET A 172 -24.36 6.48 26.74
C MET A 172 -25.00 7.83 26.47
N GLY A 173 -26.00 8.20 27.26
CA GLY A 173 -26.59 9.53 27.25
C GLY A 173 -25.59 10.56 27.80
N ASP A 174 -26.01 11.32 28.81
CA ASP A 174 -25.09 12.21 29.50
C ASP A 174 -24.09 11.40 30.35
N LEU A 175 -22.79 11.68 30.17
CA LEU A 175 -21.70 10.99 30.86
C LEU A 175 -21.69 11.30 32.37
N ASP A 176 -22.32 12.40 32.77
CA ASP A 176 -22.43 12.83 34.17
C ASP A 176 -23.34 11.91 35.00
N ASN A 177 -24.14 11.06 34.36
CA ASN A 177 -24.97 10.06 35.04
C ASN A 177 -24.20 8.83 35.51
N PHE A 178 -22.94 8.67 35.09
CA PHE A 178 -22.13 7.48 35.36
C PHE A 178 -20.97 7.83 36.29
N GLU A 179 -20.96 7.23 37.47
CA GLU A 179 -19.98 7.55 38.53
C GLU A 179 -18.54 7.31 38.07
N GLN A 180 -18.30 6.26 37.29
CA GLN A 180 -16.97 5.90 36.79
C GLN A 180 -16.46 6.96 35.81
N CYS A 181 -17.35 7.50 34.96
CA CYS A 181 -17.02 8.50 33.96
C CYS A 181 -16.77 9.88 34.58
N VAL A 182 -17.56 10.26 35.59
CA VAL A 182 -17.33 11.48 36.38
C VAL A 182 -16.02 11.38 37.16
N ARG A 183 -15.77 10.25 37.82
CA ARG A 183 -14.56 10.00 38.61
C ARG A 183 -13.29 10.09 37.78
N GLU A 184 -13.32 9.55 36.57
CA GLU A 184 -12.19 9.59 35.64
C GLU A 184 -12.14 10.87 34.80
N ASN A 185 -13.08 11.80 35.03
CA ASN A 185 -13.19 13.09 34.37
C ASN A 185 -13.24 12.98 32.83
N TRP A 186 -14.06 12.05 32.33
CA TRP A 186 -14.18 11.80 30.89
C TRP A 186 -14.78 12.98 30.13
N ARG A 187 -15.64 13.77 30.77
CA ARG A 187 -16.22 14.96 30.14
C ARG A 187 -15.14 15.98 29.76
N GLU A 188 -14.27 16.34 30.71
CA GLU A 188 -13.14 17.24 30.46
C GLU A 188 -12.13 16.63 29.46
N LYS A 189 -11.88 15.32 29.53
CA LYS A 189 -11.03 14.63 28.55
C LYS A 189 -11.58 14.70 27.12
N ILE A 190 -12.89 14.56 26.94
CA ILE A 190 -13.51 14.64 25.62
C ILE A 190 -13.46 16.09 25.12
N ASP A 191 -13.79 17.05 25.98
CA ASP A 191 -13.80 18.48 25.66
C ASP A 191 -12.41 18.97 25.22
N THR A 192 -11.39 18.73 26.06
CA THR A 192 -9.99 19.10 25.77
C THR A 192 -9.44 18.44 24.50
N GLN A 193 -9.90 17.23 24.18
CA GLN A 193 -9.47 16.48 23.00
C GLN A 193 -10.32 16.73 21.76
N SER A 194 -11.41 17.50 21.86
CA SER A 194 -12.37 17.60 20.77
C SER A 194 -11.73 18.18 19.50
N ASN A 195 -10.87 19.20 19.64
CA ASN A 195 -10.17 19.83 18.52
C ASN A 195 -8.88 19.09 18.07
N GLU A 196 -8.61 17.91 18.60
CA GLU A 196 -7.39 17.15 18.31
C GLU A 196 -7.53 16.24 17.07
N GLY A 197 -6.36 15.89 16.52
CA GLY A 197 -6.23 14.83 15.53
C GLY A 197 -5.70 13.53 16.12
N CYS A 198 -5.74 12.48 15.31
CA CYS A 198 -5.17 11.19 15.65
C CYS A 198 -4.30 10.63 14.54
N ASN A 199 -3.06 10.27 14.86
CA ASN A 199 -2.24 9.41 14.02
C ASN A 199 -2.39 7.96 14.48
N VAL A 200 -2.81 7.07 13.59
CA VAL A 200 -2.90 5.63 13.84
C VAL A 200 -1.88 4.91 12.97
N HIS A 201 -0.98 4.17 13.60
CA HIS A 201 0.02 3.38 12.90
C HIS A 201 0.27 2.06 13.61
N GLY A 202 0.73 1.07 12.86
CA GLY A 202 0.97 -0.24 13.42
C GLY A 202 0.97 -1.34 12.38
N GLN A 203 0.80 -2.56 12.88
CA GLN A 203 0.75 -3.77 12.06
C GLN A 203 -0.48 -4.60 12.39
N LEU A 204 -1.24 -5.01 11.38
CA LEU A 204 -2.37 -5.94 11.49
C LEU A 204 -1.95 -7.29 10.97
N GLN A 205 -2.20 -8.36 11.73
CA GLN A 205 -2.06 -9.72 11.23
C GLN A 205 -3.43 -10.24 10.79
N VAL A 206 -3.63 -10.42 9.49
CA VAL A 206 -4.91 -10.85 8.90
C VAL A 206 -4.76 -12.14 8.11
N ASN A 207 -5.87 -12.83 7.83
CA ASN A 207 -5.87 -13.91 6.86
C ASN A 207 -5.64 -13.34 5.44
N LYS A 208 -4.80 -14.02 4.64
CA LYS A 208 -4.59 -13.71 3.21
C LYS A 208 -5.77 -14.20 2.38
N VAL A 209 -6.92 -13.61 2.63
CA VAL A 209 -8.21 -13.84 1.96
C VAL A 209 -8.85 -12.50 1.63
N ARG A 210 -9.97 -12.55 0.92
CA ARG A 210 -10.79 -11.36 0.67
C ARG A 210 -11.38 -10.85 1.99
N GLY A 211 -11.43 -9.53 2.11
CA GLY A 211 -11.94 -8.90 3.33
C GLY A 211 -11.81 -7.38 3.25
N ASN A 212 -12.00 -6.74 4.39
CA ASN A 212 -11.75 -5.32 4.55
C ASN A 212 -11.22 -5.04 5.95
N PHE A 213 -10.44 -3.98 6.06
CA PHE A 213 -10.25 -3.30 7.34
C PHE A 213 -10.69 -1.85 7.17
N HIS A 214 -11.21 -1.26 8.23
CA HIS A 214 -11.75 0.08 8.15
C HIS A 214 -11.55 0.86 9.44
N PHE A 215 -11.45 2.17 9.28
CA PHE A 215 -11.48 3.13 10.37
C PHE A 215 -12.85 3.77 10.43
N ALA A 216 -13.49 3.73 11.60
CA ALA A 216 -14.82 4.29 11.77
C ALA A 216 -14.91 5.12 13.07
N PRO A 217 -15.84 6.08 13.14
CA PRO A 217 -16.12 6.78 14.37
C PRO A 217 -16.93 5.91 15.33
N GLY A 218 -16.68 6.08 16.63
CA GLY A 218 -17.38 5.38 17.69
C GLY A 218 -16.85 3.98 17.97
N GLN A 219 -17.40 3.39 19.03
CA GLN A 219 -17.16 1.99 19.37
C GLN A 219 -18.01 1.10 18.46
N SER A 220 -17.37 0.06 17.95
CA SER A 220 -17.98 -0.98 17.15
C SER A 220 -18.71 -2.00 18.02
N PHE A 221 -19.84 -2.52 17.56
CA PHE A 221 -20.53 -3.64 18.20
C PHE A 221 -21.18 -4.55 17.18
N GLN A 222 -21.43 -5.79 17.59
CA GLN A 222 -22.07 -6.81 16.76
C GLN A 222 -23.49 -7.07 17.24
N ASN A 223 -24.45 -7.00 16.31
CA ASN A 223 -25.82 -7.42 16.56
C ASN A 223 -26.36 -8.16 15.35
N ALA A 224 -26.87 -9.38 15.54
CA ALA A 224 -27.51 -10.21 14.51
C ALA A 224 -26.75 -10.26 13.16
N ASN A 225 -25.47 -10.64 13.20
CA ASN A 225 -24.55 -10.72 12.03
C ASN A 225 -24.28 -9.37 11.33
N MET A 226 -24.64 -8.25 11.93
CA MET A 226 -24.30 -6.91 11.44
C MET A 226 -23.23 -6.28 12.33
N HIS A 227 -22.21 -5.70 11.69
CA HIS A 227 -21.19 -4.88 12.33
C HIS A 227 -21.64 -3.43 12.31
N LEU A 228 -21.87 -2.86 13.49
CA LEU A 228 -22.45 -1.53 13.69
C LEU A 228 -21.48 -0.63 14.45
N HIS A 229 -21.60 0.67 14.20
CA HIS A 229 -20.83 1.71 14.88
C HIS A 229 -21.78 2.70 15.54
N ASN A 230 -21.48 3.11 16.77
CA ASN A 230 -22.26 4.15 17.44
C ASN A 230 -21.78 5.54 16.98
N LEU A 231 -22.49 6.12 16.01
CA LEU A 231 -22.16 7.44 15.46
C LEU A 231 -22.83 8.61 16.18
N GLN A 232 -23.57 8.38 17.27
CA GLN A 232 -24.33 9.45 17.93
C GLN A 232 -23.42 10.59 18.39
N SER A 233 -22.30 10.27 19.05
CA SER A 233 -21.31 11.25 19.51
C SER A 233 -20.57 11.92 18.35
N TYR A 234 -20.34 11.19 17.26
CA TYR A 234 -19.67 11.72 16.08
C TYR A 234 -20.54 12.72 15.30
N LEU A 235 -21.82 12.40 15.10
CA LEU A 235 -22.75 13.26 14.36
C LEU A 235 -23.17 14.50 15.15
N ARG A 236 -23.18 14.43 16.49
CA ARG A 236 -23.40 15.60 17.36
C ARG A 236 -22.31 16.65 17.19
N GLY A 237 -21.08 16.24 16.85
CA GLY A 237 -19.92 17.12 16.87
C GLY A 237 -19.49 17.43 18.30
N SER A 238 -18.58 18.39 18.44
CA SER A 238 -18.17 18.88 19.75
C SER A 238 -19.09 19.98 20.26
N ASP A 239 -19.07 20.19 21.57
CA ASP A 239 -19.84 21.23 22.26
C ASP A 239 -19.38 22.66 21.84
N ASP A 240 -18.16 22.82 21.32
CA ASP A 240 -17.66 24.06 20.71
C ASP A 240 -18.26 24.36 19.32
N GLY A 241 -19.09 23.46 18.77
CA GLY A 241 -19.75 23.62 17.48
C GLY A 241 -18.93 23.15 16.28
N HIS A 242 -17.73 22.59 16.47
CA HIS A 242 -16.97 21.98 15.39
C HIS A 242 -17.51 20.57 15.04
N ARG A 243 -17.44 20.24 13.75
CA ARG A 243 -17.90 18.95 13.23
C ARG A 243 -16.68 18.06 12.96
N TYR A 244 -16.76 16.82 13.41
CA TYR A 244 -15.78 15.80 13.08
C TYR A 244 -15.95 15.37 11.62
N ASP A 245 -14.84 14.97 10.99
CA ASP A 245 -14.86 14.38 9.67
C ASP A 245 -13.80 13.27 9.50
N MET A 246 -13.95 12.50 8.43
CA MET A 246 -13.03 11.40 8.08
C MET A 246 -11.91 11.86 7.13
N SER A 247 -11.56 13.15 7.14
CA SER A 247 -10.37 13.62 6.42
C SER A 247 -9.15 12.83 6.92
N HIS A 248 -8.28 12.44 6.01
CA HIS A 248 -7.12 11.63 6.37
C HIS A 248 -5.95 11.77 5.40
N GLU A 249 -4.78 11.40 5.89
CA GLU A 249 -3.54 11.30 5.14
C GLU A 249 -2.93 9.91 5.36
N ILE A 250 -2.73 9.18 4.26
CA ILE A 250 -2.11 7.85 4.26
C ILE A 250 -0.62 8.04 4.04
N HIS A 251 0.18 7.88 5.09
CA HIS A 251 1.64 7.97 4.99
C HIS A 251 2.22 6.76 4.26
N TYR A 252 1.80 5.57 4.69
CA TYR A 252 2.10 4.33 4.00
C TYR A 252 1.05 3.26 4.29
N LEU A 253 0.89 2.35 3.33
CA LEU A 253 0.15 1.11 3.46
C LEU A 253 0.90 0.01 2.70
N LYS A 254 1.38 -1.00 3.41
CA LYS A 254 2.22 -2.07 2.88
C LYS A 254 1.69 -3.43 3.28
N PHE A 255 1.87 -4.42 2.40
CA PHE A 255 1.38 -5.77 2.58
C PHE A 255 2.54 -6.78 2.58
N GLY A 256 2.75 -7.45 3.70
CA GLY A 256 3.84 -8.39 3.92
C GLY A 256 5.15 -7.72 4.36
N PRO A 257 6.27 -8.47 4.28
CA PRO A 257 7.60 -7.95 4.57
C PRO A 257 7.99 -6.81 3.62
N ASP A 258 8.67 -5.80 4.16
CA ASP A 258 9.11 -4.65 3.36
C ASP A 258 10.43 -4.96 2.65
N PRO A 259 10.49 -4.92 1.30
CA PRO A 259 11.72 -5.13 0.56
C PRO A 259 12.73 -3.98 0.73
N SER A 260 12.38 -2.86 1.36
CA SER A 260 13.30 -1.76 1.68
C SER A 260 14.08 -1.95 2.99
N THR A 261 13.88 -3.08 3.70
CA THR A 261 14.64 -3.43 4.89
C THR A 261 16.14 -3.61 4.55
N PRO A 262 17.08 -3.06 5.35
CA PRO A 262 18.51 -3.08 5.03
C PRO A 262 19.04 -4.50 4.81
N GLY A 263 19.43 -4.80 3.57
CA GLY A 263 19.92 -6.12 3.14
C GLY A 263 19.43 -6.54 1.75
N ALA A 264 18.27 -6.04 1.32
CA ALA A 264 17.74 -6.28 -0.02
C ALA A 264 18.35 -5.28 -1.03
N LYS A 265 19.20 -5.78 -1.94
CA LYS A 265 19.74 -4.98 -3.06
C LYS A 265 18.66 -4.79 -4.12
N VAL A 266 17.72 -3.88 -3.87
CA VAL A 266 16.71 -3.49 -4.86
C VAL A 266 17.35 -2.48 -5.83
N THR A 267 17.40 -2.83 -7.11
CA THR A 267 18.05 -2.04 -8.18
C THR A 267 17.33 -0.72 -8.49
N ASN A 268 16.04 -0.60 -8.16
CA ASN A 268 15.27 0.63 -8.28
C ASN A 268 14.26 0.78 -7.10
N PRO A 269 14.68 1.37 -5.97
CA PRO A 269 13.84 1.54 -4.80
C PRO A 269 12.57 2.35 -5.06
N ALA A 270 12.63 3.33 -5.96
CA ALA A 270 11.51 4.20 -6.28
C ALA A 270 10.41 3.47 -7.06
N ALA A 271 10.78 2.66 -8.06
CA ALA A 271 9.82 1.85 -8.80
C ALA A 271 9.18 0.78 -7.91
N THR A 272 9.95 0.12 -7.04
CA THR A 272 9.41 -0.87 -6.12
C THR A 272 8.46 -0.22 -5.11
N ALA A 273 8.83 0.93 -4.53
CA ALA A 273 7.97 1.68 -3.62
C ALA A 273 6.66 2.13 -4.26
N ALA A 274 6.67 2.48 -5.56
CA ALA A 274 5.46 2.90 -6.28
C ALA A 274 4.41 1.78 -6.38
N VAL A 275 4.80 0.50 -6.38
CA VAL A 275 3.87 -0.63 -6.50
C VAL A 275 3.58 -1.31 -5.15
N THR A 276 4.53 -1.28 -4.20
CA THR A 276 4.33 -1.86 -2.86
C THR A 276 3.66 -0.92 -1.87
N ASN A 277 3.62 0.39 -2.17
CA ASN A 277 3.05 1.43 -1.33
C ASN A 277 2.30 2.47 -2.18
N ALA A 278 1.41 2.01 -3.06
CA ALA A 278 0.71 2.83 -4.04
C ALA A 278 -0.17 3.96 -3.45
N LEU A 279 -0.52 3.87 -2.16
CA LEU A 279 -1.31 4.89 -1.45
C LEU A 279 -0.47 5.89 -0.64
N ALA A 280 0.86 5.77 -0.64
CA ALA A 280 1.74 6.69 0.09
C ALA A 280 1.50 8.16 -0.26
N GLY A 281 1.40 9.01 0.75
CA GLY A 281 1.17 10.45 0.59
C GLY A 281 -0.23 10.82 0.08
N THR A 282 -1.19 9.88 0.05
CA THR A 282 -2.56 10.20 -0.37
C THR A 282 -3.27 11.00 0.73
N ARG A 283 -3.72 12.21 0.41
CA ARG A 283 -4.46 13.09 1.32
C ARG A 283 -5.88 13.32 0.82
N LYS A 284 -6.87 13.14 1.69
CA LYS A 284 -8.30 13.42 1.46
C LYS A 284 -8.81 14.36 2.52
N MET A 285 -9.34 15.50 2.10
CA MET A 285 -9.87 16.54 2.99
C MET A 285 -11.32 16.81 2.63
N THR A 286 -12.15 16.97 3.64
CA THR A 286 -13.57 17.33 3.54
C THR A 286 -13.93 18.15 4.77
N ASP A 287 -15.06 18.86 4.71
CA ASP A 287 -15.69 19.48 5.89
C ASP A 287 -17.02 18.80 6.24
N LYS A 288 -17.35 17.73 5.53
CA LYS A 288 -18.61 16.99 5.68
C LYS A 288 -18.39 15.75 6.53
N SER A 289 -19.07 15.70 7.67
CA SER A 289 -19.04 14.56 8.60
C SER A 289 -19.61 13.27 7.99
N SER A 290 -20.43 13.37 6.96
CA SER A 290 -21.09 12.22 6.31
C SER A 290 -20.37 11.67 5.08
N THR A 291 -19.09 12.03 4.87
CA THR A 291 -18.30 11.49 3.76
C THR A 291 -17.72 10.10 4.08
N ILE A 292 -17.85 9.20 3.12
CA ILE A 292 -17.33 7.84 3.13
C ILE A 292 -16.19 7.74 2.12
N TYR A 293 -15.07 7.14 2.55
CA TYR A 293 -13.93 6.84 1.69
C TYR A 293 -13.77 5.33 1.52
N GLN A 294 -13.68 4.87 0.28
CA GLN A 294 -13.49 3.46 -0.04
C GLN A 294 -12.31 3.27 -0.98
N TYR A 295 -11.36 2.44 -0.56
CA TYR A 295 -10.18 2.03 -1.30
C TYR A 295 -10.31 0.56 -1.67
N PHE A 296 -10.41 0.26 -2.96
CA PHE A 296 -10.44 -1.09 -3.48
C PHE A 296 -9.02 -1.51 -3.86
N LEU A 297 -8.45 -2.41 -3.08
CA LEU A 297 -7.06 -2.86 -3.19
C LEU A 297 -7.03 -4.23 -3.86
N LYS A 298 -6.35 -4.32 -5.01
CA LYS A 298 -6.06 -5.60 -5.66
C LYS A 298 -4.63 -6.00 -5.34
N ILE A 299 -4.47 -6.97 -4.44
CA ILE A 299 -3.16 -7.37 -3.90
C ILE A 299 -2.64 -8.58 -4.68
N VAL A 300 -1.37 -8.55 -5.07
CA VAL A 300 -0.68 -9.60 -5.82
C VAL A 300 0.60 -9.97 -5.08
N SER A 301 0.75 -11.27 -4.79
CA SER A 301 1.97 -11.80 -4.18
C SER A 301 3.14 -11.62 -5.12
N THR A 302 4.30 -11.22 -4.58
CA THR A 302 5.51 -10.96 -5.37
C THR A 302 6.74 -11.57 -4.70
N GLU A 303 7.49 -12.35 -5.45
CA GLU A 303 8.74 -12.97 -5.00
C GLU A 303 9.90 -12.39 -5.79
N LEU A 304 10.93 -11.92 -5.09
CA LEU A 304 12.16 -11.43 -5.70
C LEU A 304 13.25 -12.47 -5.48
N LEU A 305 13.80 -13.00 -6.57
CA LEU A 305 14.86 -13.98 -6.59
C LEU A 305 16.16 -13.33 -7.09
N PRO A 306 16.97 -12.73 -6.20
CA PRO A 306 18.26 -12.17 -6.58
C PRO A 306 19.25 -13.27 -6.99
N LEU A 307 20.29 -12.90 -7.74
CA LEU A 307 21.39 -13.81 -8.12
C LEU A 307 22.18 -14.34 -6.91
N SER A 308 22.16 -13.60 -5.81
CA SER A 308 22.86 -13.92 -4.58
C SER A 308 22.05 -13.45 -3.38
N GLY A 309 21.86 -14.34 -2.41
CA GLY A 309 21.06 -14.08 -1.21
C GLY A 309 19.81 -14.96 -1.15
N ASN A 310 18.97 -14.67 -0.18
CA ASN A 310 17.71 -15.38 0.02
C ASN A 310 16.58 -14.75 -0.82
N PRO A 311 15.58 -15.55 -1.22
CA PRO A 311 14.33 -15.04 -1.78
C PRO A 311 13.68 -14.00 -0.84
N ILE A 312 13.14 -12.93 -1.43
CA ILE A 312 12.40 -11.90 -0.71
C ILE A 312 10.94 -12.00 -1.10
N TYR A 313 10.07 -12.19 -0.11
CA TYR A 313 8.63 -12.25 -0.29
C TYR A 313 8.02 -10.90 0.08
N THR A 314 7.25 -10.32 -0.83
CA THR A 314 6.51 -9.07 -0.62
C THR A 314 5.16 -9.17 -1.34
N ASN A 315 4.30 -8.17 -1.14
CA ASN A 315 3.11 -8.03 -1.97
C ASN A 315 3.12 -6.65 -2.62
N GLN A 316 2.59 -6.60 -3.83
CA GLN A 316 2.34 -5.38 -4.56
C GLN A 316 0.84 -5.21 -4.73
N TYR A 317 0.34 -3.98 -4.89
CA TYR A 317 -1.09 -3.77 -5.06
C TYR A 317 -1.42 -2.59 -5.96
N SER A 318 -2.57 -2.67 -6.61
CA SER A 318 -3.20 -1.53 -7.27
C SER A 318 -4.41 -1.06 -6.48
N VAL A 319 -4.78 0.21 -6.64
CA VAL A 319 -5.86 0.85 -5.90
C VAL A 319 -6.83 1.57 -6.81
N THR A 320 -8.12 1.39 -6.54
CA THR A 320 -9.20 2.24 -7.06
C THR A 320 -9.87 2.95 -5.89
N GLN A 321 -10.09 4.26 -6.02
CA GLN A 321 -10.64 5.09 -4.95
C GLN A 321 -12.07 5.50 -5.27
N ASN A 322 -12.95 5.47 -4.27
CA ASN A 322 -14.32 5.97 -4.37
C ASN A 322 -14.63 6.82 -3.13
N GLU A 323 -15.26 7.97 -3.35
CA GLU A 323 -15.66 8.90 -2.30
C GLU A 323 -17.15 9.23 -2.46
N ARG A 324 -17.89 9.16 -1.36
CA ARG A 324 -19.32 9.47 -1.37
C ARG A 324 -19.67 10.29 -0.15
N THR A 325 -20.18 11.49 -0.36
CA THR A 325 -20.88 12.23 0.68
C THR A 325 -22.31 11.75 0.75
N LEU A 326 -22.72 11.23 1.91
CA LEU A 326 -24.14 10.97 2.16
C LEU A 326 -24.82 12.32 2.37
N VAL A 327 -25.66 12.73 1.42
CA VAL A 327 -26.45 13.96 1.56
C VAL A 327 -27.51 13.70 2.64
N GLU A 328 -27.55 14.55 3.67
CA GLU A 328 -28.70 14.72 4.56
C GLU A 328 -29.89 15.19 3.71
N HIS A 329 -30.59 14.27 3.05
CA HIS A 329 -31.94 14.56 2.59
C HIS A 329 -32.84 14.50 3.82
N ALA A 330 -33.09 15.68 4.39
CA ALA A 330 -34.31 15.96 5.12
C ALA A 330 -35.49 15.55 4.22
N GLY A 331 -36.12 14.41 4.52
CA GLY A 331 -37.34 13.95 3.88
C GLY A 331 -37.14 13.20 2.55
N GLY A 332 -37.18 11.87 2.61
CA GLY A 332 -37.41 11.01 1.44
C GLY A 332 -36.22 10.12 1.08
N LEU A 333 -36.43 8.80 1.16
CA LEU A 333 -35.49 7.82 0.65
C LEU A 333 -35.25 8.05 -0.86
N PRO A 334 -34.00 8.25 -1.33
CA PRO A 334 -33.71 8.23 -2.74
C PRO A 334 -33.95 6.82 -3.30
N GLY A 335 -34.75 6.74 -4.38
CA GLY A 335 -35.31 5.51 -4.96
C GLY A 335 -34.33 4.49 -5.58
N LYS A 336 -33.06 4.47 -5.17
CA LYS A 336 -32.06 3.49 -5.64
C LYS A 336 -31.60 2.47 -4.59
N LEU A 337 -32.12 2.52 -3.36
CA LEU A 337 -31.84 1.51 -2.33
C LEU A 337 -32.89 0.38 -2.25
N LYS A 338 -33.67 0.15 -3.32
CA LYS A 338 -34.67 -0.94 -3.37
C LYS A 338 -34.08 -2.34 -3.66
N HIS A 339 -32.79 -2.46 -3.93
CA HIS A 339 -32.18 -3.76 -4.29
C HIS A 339 -31.57 -4.56 -3.13
N LEU A 340 -31.50 -4.00 -1.92
CA LEU A 340 -31.13 -4.76 -0.72
C LEU A 340 -32.42 -5.12 0.01
N GLY A 341 -33.02 -6.23 -0.40
CA GLY A 341 -34.34 -6.67 0.04
C GLY A 341 -34.44 -6.84 1.56
N TRP A 342 -35.11 -5.90 2.20
CA TRP A 342 -35.71 -6.09 3.52
C TRP A 342 -37.13 -5.50 3.46
N HIS A 343 -38.13 -6.38 3.54
CA HIS A 343 -39.53 -6.01 3.59
C HIS A 343 -39.84 -5.23 4.87
N GLU A 344 -40.34 -4.01 4.70
CA GLU A 344 -40.93 -3.21 5.77
C GLU A 344 -42.25 -3.88 6.23
N ARG A 345 -42.20 -4.61 7.35
CA ARG A 345 -43.42 -5.08 8.03
C ARG A 345 -43.90 -3.98 8.97
N GLU A 346 -44.99 -3.31 8.60
CA GLU A 346 -45.70 -2.36 9.46
C GLU A 346 -46.24 -3.07 10.71
N GLY A 347 -45.52 -2.92 11.82
CA GLY A 347 -45.93 -3.33 13.16
C GLY A 347 -46.66 -2.19 13.89
N ARG A 348 -47.79 -2.55 14.53
CA ARG A 348 -48.70 -1.72 15.33
C ARG A 348 -47.95 -0.87 16.38
N LYS A 349 -48.12 0.46 16.33
CA LYS A 349 -47.47 1.43 17.24
C LYS A 349 -47.95 1.26 18.70
N ARG A 350 -47.02 1.08 19.65
CA ARG A 350 -47.21 1.38 21.09
C ARG A 350 -46.66 2.79 21.36
N LYS A 351 -47.46 3.64 22.02
CA LYS A 351 -47.06 5.00 22.47
C LYS A 351 -46.02 4.86 23.59
N GLY A 352 -44.86 5.51 23.45
CA GLY A 352 -43.93 5.74 24.56
C GLY A 352 -42.45 5.39 24.32
N GLU A 353 -42.10 4.70 23.23
CA GLU A 353 -40.68 4.47 22.87
C GLU A 353 -40.30 5.36 21.70
N GLU A 354 -39.43 6.35 21.96
CA GLU A 354 -38.70 7.04 20.91
C GLU A 354 -37.66 6.07 20.36
N LYS A 355 -38.09 5.14 19.50
CA LYS A 355 -37.19 4.22 18.81
C LYS A 355 -36.30 5.06 17.90
N MET A 356 -35.04 5.20 18.31
CA MET A 356 -33.96 5.70 17.46
C MET A 356 -34.06 4.97 16.12
N LYS A 357 -34.52 5.66 15.08
CA LYS A 357 -34.51 5.13 13.72
C LYS A 357 -33.06 4.88 13.38
N ILE A 358 -32.63 3.63 13.41
CA ILE A 358 -31.33 3.22 12.89
C ILE A 358 -31.41 3.46 11.38
N ASN A 359 -31.10 4.69 10.95
CA ASN A 359 -30.94 4.99 9.55
C ASN A 359 -29.79 4.11 9.06
N LEU A 360 -30.06 3.23 8.09
CA LEU A 360 -29.08 2.34 7.45
C LEU A 360 -27.83 3.09 6.94
N PHE A 361 -27.91 4.42 6.81
CA PHE A 361 -26.82 5.36 6.55
C PHE A 361 -25.71 5.37 7.62
N CYS A 362 -26.01 4.99 8.87
CA CYS A 362 -25.09 4.99 10.01
C CYS A 362 -24.04 3.84 9.95
N LEU A 363 -24.27 2.85 9.09
CA LEU A 363 -23.43 1.64 8.98
C LEU A 363 -22.13 1.82 8.19
N TYR A 364 -21.96 2.95 7.51
CA TYR A 364 -20.94 3.08 6.45
C TYR A 364 -20.09 4.34 6.52
N ILE A 365 -20.18 5.16 7.57
CA ILE A 365 -19.29 6.33 7.73
C ILE A 365 -17.92 5.84 8.21
N GLY A 366 -16.89 6.14 7.44
CA GLY A 366 -15.55 5.67 7.73
C GLY A 366 -14.60 5.71 6.53
N VAL A 367 -13.40 5.22 6.75
CA VAL A 367 -12.38 4.96 5.73
C VAL A 367 -12.19 3.46 5.59
N PHE A 368 -12.60 2.91 4.46
CA PHE A 368 -12.64 1.47 4.20
C PHE A 368 -11.56 1.04 3.20
N PHE A 369 -10.80 0.01 3.56
CA PHE A 369 -9.83 -0.64 2.69
C PHE A 369 -10.33 -2.03 2.33
N MET A 370 -10.93 -2.15 1.16
CA MET A 370 -11.47 -3.40 0.62
C MET A 370 -10.35 -4.17 -0.07
N MET A 371 -10.02 -5.35 0.44
CA MET A 371 -8.90 -6.16 -0.03
C MET A 371 -9.38 -7.34 -0.87
N ASP A 372 -8.84 -7.47 -2.09
CA ASP A 372 -9.02 -8.62 -2.96
C ASP A 372 -7.67 -9.24 -3.32
N ILE A 373 -7.43 -10.47 -2.88
CA ILE A 373 -6.19 -11.21 -3.14
C ILE A 373 -6.25 -11.85 -4.53
N SER A 374 -5.27 -11.54 -5.38
CA SER A 374 -5.12 -12.15 -6.70
C SER A 374 -4.61 -13.59 -6.59
N PRO A 375 -5.11 -14.53 -7.41
CA PRO A 375 -4.58 -15.89 -7.49
C PRO A 375 -3.21 -16.00 -8.20
N MET A 376 -2.55 -14.87 -8.45
CA MET A 376 -1.32 -14.78 -9.23
C MET A 376 -0.15 -14.44 -8.31
N LEU A 377 0.99 -15.07 -8.56
CA LEU A 377 2.29 -14.79 -7.98
C LEU A 377 3.20 -14.26 -9.09
N ILE A 378 3.79 -13.09 -8.88
CA ILE A 378 4.80 -12.53 -9.79
C ILE A 378 6.17 -12.87 -9.22
N ILE A 379 6.97 -13.60 -9.97
CA ILE A 379 8.34 -13.93 -9.60
C ILE A 379 9.27 -13.06 -10.45
N TYR A 380 9.99 -12.15 -9.83
CA TYR A 380 11.07 -11.43 -10.48
C TYR A 380 12.37 -12.18 -10.25
N ARG A 381 12.89 -12.82 -11.30
CA ARG A 381 14.15 -13.55 -11.26
C ARG A 381 15.26 -12.68 -11.82
N GLU A 382 16.30 -12.46 -11.04
CA GLU A 382 17.52 -11.83 -11.52
C GLU A 382 18.37 -12.87 -12.26
N GLU A 383 18.57 -12.67 -13.55
CA GLU A 383 19.33 -13.59 -14.41
C GLU A 383 20.53 -12.89 -15.05
N ARG A 384 21.57 -13.68 -15.35
CA ARG A 384 22.69 -13.26 -16.19
C ARG A 384 22.57 -13.89 -17.56
N ARG A 385 22.91 -13.12 -18.59
CA ARG A 385 23.06 -13.67 -19.93
C ARG A 385 24.11 -14.78 -19.93
N SER A 386 23.88 -15.82 -20.72
CA SER A 386 24.87 -16.89 -20.90
C SER A 386 26.12 -16.38 -21.60
N PHE A 387 27.27 -16.99 -21.31
CA PHE A 387 28.52 -16.67 -22.01
C PHE A 387 28.41 -16.94 -23.52
N THR A 388 27.62 -17.95 -23.92
CA THR A 388 27.36 -18.25 -25.33
C THR A 388 26.62 -17.12 -26.04
N SER A 389 25.64 -16.49 -25.37
CA SER A 389 24.92 -15.33 -25.91
C SER A 389 25.84 -14.12 -26.12
N PHE A 390 26.82 -13.92 -25.22
CA PHE A 390 27.82 -12.87 -25.40
C PHE A 390 28.73 -13.18 -26.59
N LEU A 391 29.22 -14.41 -26.70
CA LEU A 391 30.12 -14.80 -27.79
C LEU A 391 29.44 -14.71 -29.15
N THR A 392 28.18 -15.17 -29.27
CA THR A 392 27.40 -15.02 -30.50
C THR A 392 27.16 -13.56 -30.85
N GLY A 393 26.91 -12.70 -29.85
CA GLY A 393 26.81 -11.25 -30.02
C GLY A 393 28.09 -10.62 -30.57
N VAL A 394 29.26 -10.96 -30.01
CA VAL A 394 30.56 -10.47 -30.50
C VAL A 394 30.82 -10.92 -31.94
N CYS A 395 30.57 -12.20 -32.26
CA CYS A 395 30.71 -12.71 -33.61
C CYS A 395 29.80 -11.98 -34.62
N ALA A 396 28.55 -11.70 -34.23
CA ALA A 396 27.61 -10.96 -35.06
C ALA A 396 28.04 -9.50 -35.29
N ILE A 397 28.55 -8.81 -34.26
CA ILE A 397 29.07 -7.44 -34.37
C ILE A 397 30.25 -7.40 -35.35
N VAL A 398 31.23 -8.29 -35.17
CA VAL A 398 32.43 -8.34 -36.01
C VAL A 398 32.04 -8.68 -37.46
N GLY A 399 31.27 -9.76 -37.67
CA GLY A 399 30.84 -10.17 -39.02
C GLY A 399 29.96 -9.14 -39.73
N GLY A 400 29.06 -8.50 -38.99
CA GLY A 400 28.19 -7.45 -39.51
C GLY A 400 28.97 -6.22 -39.99
N ILE A 401 29.92 -5.74 -39.17
CA ILE A 401 30.73 -4.57 -39.53
C ILE A 401 31.66 -4.88 -40.71
N PHE A 402 32.29 -6.06 -40.75
CA PHE A 402 33.11 -6.45 -41.91
C PHE A 402 32.30 -6.50 -43.21
N THR A 403 31.07 -6.99 -43.16
CA THR A 403 30.18 -7.06 -44.33
C THR A 403 29.79 -5.67 -44.81
N VAL A 404 29.40 -4.78 -43.88
CA VAL A 404 28.99 -3.40 -44.20
C VAL A 404 30.17 -2.57 -44.70
N ALA A 405 31.33 -2.67 -44.04
CA ALA A 405 32.56 -1.98 -44.45
C ALA A 405 33.00 -2.41 -45.86
N GLY A 406 32.94 -3.72 -46.17
CA GLY A 406 33.27 -4.23 -47.50
C GLY A 406 32.30 -3.77 -48.59
N LEU A 407 31.01 -3.63 -48.27
CA LEU A 407 30.04 -3.06 -49.21
C LEU A 407 30.30 -1.56 -49.45
N PHE A 408 30.56 -0.82 -48.37
CA PHE A 408 30.86 0.61 -48.43
C PHE A 408 32.13 0.89 -49.23
N ASP A 409 33.22 0.16 -48.99
CA ASP A 409 34.48 0.30 -49.72
C ASP A 409 34.29 0.04 -51.23
N ARG A 410 33.50 -0.98 -51.61
CA ARG A 410 33.17 -1.25 -53.02
C ARG A 410 32.39 -0.10 -53.68
N VAL A 411 31.48 0.54 -52.95
CA VAL A 411 30.70 1.69 -53.45
C VAL A 411 31.61 2.90 -53.62
N VAL A 412 32.42 3.23 -52.62
CA VAL A 412 33.38 4.34 -52.66
C VAL A 412 34.38 4.15 -53.79
N TYR A 413 34.98 2.96 -53.92
CA TYR A 413 35.93 2.66 -55.00
C TYR A 413 35.30 2.82 -56.39
N ARG A 414 34.06 2.34 -56.60
CA ARG A 414 33.33 2.53 -57.86
C ARG A 414 33.04 4.01 -58.14
N ALA A 415 32.65 4.77 -57.11
CA ALA A 415 32.38 6.20 -57.23
C ALA A 415 33.64 6.99 -57.58
N GLU A 416 34.76 6.74 -56.89
CA GLU A 416 36.06 7.36 -57.19
C GLU A 416 36.50 7.07 -58.62
N ARG A 417 36.39 5.81 -59.08
CA ARG A 417 36.74 5.43 -60.46
C ARG A 417 35.82 6.09 -61.49
N ALA A 418 34.52 6.18 -61.22
CA ALA A 418 33.56 6.82 -62.10
C ALA A 418 33.78 8.33 -62.20
N LEU A 419 34.09 9.00 -61.09
CA LEU A 419 34.43 10.42 -61.05
C LEU A 419 35.75 10.70 -61.76
N LYS A 420 36.77 9.87 -61.53
CA LYS A 420 38.06 9.98 -62.24
C LYS A 420 37.88 9.82 -63.74
N LYS A 421 37.11 8.81 -64.18
CA LYS A 421 36.77 8.60 -65.61
C LYS A 421 36.01 9.79 -66.21
N LYS A 422 35.05 10.40 -65.48
CA LYS A 422 34.35 11.60 -65.93
C LYS A 422 35.28 12.81 -66.06
N ARG A 423 36.20 12.99 -65.10
CA ARG A 423 37.20 14.06 -65.10
C ARG A 423 38.22 13.91 -66.23
N ASP A 424 38.68 12.69 -66.49
CA ASP A 424 39.65 12.39 -67.56
C ASP A 424 39.02 12.56 -68.97
N LEU A 425 37.69 12.48 -69.08
CA LEU A 425 36.93 12.77 -70.32
C LEU A 425 36.61 14.26 -70.51
N GLY A 426 37.18 15.17 -69.70
CA GLY A 426 37.06 16.62 -69.85
C GLY A 426 35.65 17.18 -69.59
N LYS A 427 34.70 16.36 -69.13
CA LYS A 427 33.39 16.82 -68.69
C LYS A 427 33.51 17.28 -67.24
N THR A 428 33.84 18.56 -67.05
CA THR A 428 33.70 19.22 -65.75
C THR A 428 32.27 19.03 -65.24
N LEU A 429 32.16 18.84 -63.92
CA LEU A 429 30.92 18.75 -63.16
C LEU A 429 29.90 19.84 -63.56
#